data_AF-A0A9D6HW72-F1
#
_entry.id   AF-A0A9D6HW72-F1
#
_cell.length_a   1.000
_cell.length_b   1.000
_cell.length_c   1.000
_cell.angle_alpha   90.00
_cell.angle_beta   90.00
_cell.angle_gamma   90.00
#
_symmetry.space_group_name_H-M   'P 1'
#
loop_
_entity.id
_entity.type
_entity.pdbx_description
1 polymer ?
#
loop_
_entity_poly.entity_id
_entity_poly.type
_entity_poly.pdbx_seq_one_letter_code
_entity_poly.pdbx_strand_id
1 'polypeptide(L)'
;EFAKFVADAKPEEAEAIPAIKAFFKAYVTSDQVRHIIESRQFTDLATNPVFSSRDFRAVPQKYRTLVPEYVKDYVSLNQFAA
;
A
#
# COMPACT_ATOMS: atom_id res chain seq x y z
N GLU A 1 2.21 -11.41 5.91
CA GLU A 1 2.74 -10.08 6.28
C GLU A 1 1.65 -9.10 6.74
N PHE A 2 0.54 -8.94 6.01
CA PHE A 2 -0.54 -7.99 6.36
C PHE A 2 -1.13 -8.15 7.78
N ALA A 3 -1.25 -9.39 8.29
CA ALA A 3 -1.77 -9.62 9.64
C ALA A 3 -0.91 -8.98 10.74
N LYS A 4 0.42 -8.92 10.56
CA LYS A 4 1.32 -8.23 11.49
C LYS A 4 1.10 -6.72 11.44
N PHE A 5 0.96 -6.15 10.25
CA PHE A 5 0.63 -4.74 10.08
C PHE A 5 -0.68 -4.37 10.78
N VAL A 6 -1.76 -5.15 10.61
CA VAL A 6 -3.04 -4.89 11.28
C VAL A 6 -2.92 -5.03 12.80
N ALA A 7 -2.14 -5.99 13.29
CA ALA A 7 -1.91 -6.17 14.73
C ALA A 7 -1.11 -5.00 15.36
N ASP A 8 -0.19 -4.41 14.60
CA ASP A 8 0.67 -3.31 15.05
C ASP A 8 -0.02 -1.95 14.88
N ALA A 9 -0.50 -1.66 13.67
CA ALA A 9 -1.14 -0.41 13.31
C ALA A 9 -2.59 -0.28 13.82
N LYS A 10 -3.19 -1.38 14.30
CA LYS A 10 -4.55 -1.50 14.86
C LYS A 10 -5.54 -0.54 14.23
N PRO A 11 -5.96 -0.78 12.97
CA PRO A 11 -6.90 0.10 12.31
C PRO A 11 -8.23 0.16 13.06
N GLU A 12 -8.54 1.36 13.58
CA GLU A 12 -9.83 1.67 14.21
C GLU A 12 -10.95 1.64 13.17
N GLU A 13 -10.63 1.98 11.91
CA GLU A 13 -11.55 1.94 10.78
C GLU A 13 -11.59 0.53 10.16
N ALA A 14 -12.39 -0.34 10.77
CA ALA A 14 -12.59 -1.71 10.27
C ALA A 14 -13.11 -1.75 8.82
N GLU A 15 -13.90 -0.75 8.42
CA GLU A 15 -14.42 -0.60 7.06
C GLU A 15 -13.33 -0.29 6.03
N ALA A 16 -12.22 0.33 6.47
CA ALA A 16 -11.07 0.63 5.63
C ALA A 16 -10.07 -0.54 5.54
N ILE A 17 -10.17 -1.57 6.39
CA ILE A 17 -9.31 -2.76 6.34
C ILE A 17 -9.20 -3.36 4.94
N PRO A 18 -10.28 -3.60 4.17
CA PRO A 18 -10.17 -4.13 2.81
C PRO A 18 -9.39 -3.19 1.88
N ALA A 19 -9.56 -1.87 1.99
CA ALA A 19 -8.83 -0.90 1.19
C ALA A 19 -7.34 -0.88 1.55
N ILE A 20 -7.02 -0.89 2.85
CA ILE A 20 -5.63 -0.93 3.35
C ILE A 20 -4.96 -2.23 2.91
N LYS A 21 -5.69 -3.37 2.93
CA LYS A 21 -5.22 -4.67 2.43
C LYS A 21 -4.93 -4.64 0.94
N ALA A 22 -5.82 -4.07 0.14
CA ALA A 22 -5.63 -3.91 -1.29
C ALA A 22 -4.38 -3.06 -1.59
N PHE A 23 -4.22 -1.95 -0.88
CA PHE A 23 -3.06 -1.07 -1.02
C PHE A 23 -1.76 -1.76 -0.61
N PHE A 24 -1.73 -2.42 0.55
CA PHE A 24 -0.56 -3.17 1.01
C PHE A 24 -0.15 -4.23 0.00
N LYS A 25 -1.12 -5.02 -0.50
CA LYS A 25 -0.87 -6.04 -1.51
C LYS A 25 -0.30 -5.42 -2.78
N ALA A 26 -0.96 -4.39 -3.33
CA ALA A 26 -0.54 -3.73 -4.56
C ALA A 26 0.87 -3.12 -4.44
N TYR A 27 1.21 -2.51 -3.31
CA TYR A 27 2.52 -1.90 -3.06
C TYR A 27 3.66 -2.93 -2.96
N VAL A 28 3.36 -4.11 -2.39
CA VAL A 28 4.32 -5.22 -2.30
C VAL A 28 4.49 -5.92 -3.64
N THR A 29 3.39 -6.20 -4.35
CA THR A 29 3.43 -7.00 -5.59
C THR A 29 3.77 -6.20 -6.84
N SER A 30 3.45 -4.90 -6.88
CA SER A 30 3.54 -4.09 -8.09
C SER A 30 4.57 -2.97 -7.92
N ASP A 31 5.69 -3.10 -8.62
CA ASP A 31 6.76 -2.09 -8.58
C ASP A 31 6.27 -0.73 -9.11
N GLN A 32 5.39 -0.71 -10.12
CA GLN A 32 4.76 0.53 -10.58
C GLN A 32 3.98 1.25 -9.49
N VAL A 33 3.19 0.54 -8.68
CA VAL A 33 2.42 1.17 -7.59
C VAL A 33 3.40 1.77 -6.59
N ARG A 34 4.47 1.06 -6.26
CA ARG A 34 5.54 1.58 -5.41
C ARG A 34 6.15 2.86 -5.99
N HIS A 35 6.58 2.82 -7.24
CA HIS A 35 7.19 3.97 -7.91
C HIS A 35 6.25 5.18 -7.93
N ILE A 36 4.96 4.97 -8.24
CA ILE A 36 3.95 6.02 -8.22
C ILE A 36 3.82 6.65 -6.84
N ILE A 37 3.76 5.84 -5.78
CA ILE A 37 3.62 6.33 -4.40
C ILE A 37 4.89 7.08 -3.96
N GLU A 38 6.08 6.56 -4.31
CA GLU A 38 7.36 7.20 -3.99
C GLU A 38 7.57 8.52 -4.73
N SER A 39 7.25 8.57 -6.03
CA SER A 39 7.26 9.77 -6.86
C SER A 39 6.08 10.70 -6.59
N ARG A 40 5.14 10.31 -5.73
CA ARG A 40 3.88 11.02 -5.43
C ARG A 40 3.00 11.28 -6.67
N GLN A 41 3.10 10.43 -7.68
CA GLN A 41 2.38 10.53 -8.96
C GLN A 41 1.00 9.85 -8.91
N PHE A 42 0.16 10.22 -7.95
CA PHE A 42 -1.12 9.53 -7.72
C PHE A 42 -2.08 9.53 -8.93
N THR A 43 -1.86 10.41 -9.91
CA THR A 43 -2.58 10.46 -11.18
C THR A 43 -2.43 9.17 -11.98
N ASP A 44 -1.26 8.54 -11.95
CA ASP A 44 -0.96 7.28 -12.65
C ASP A 44 -1.68 6.07 -12.03
N LEU A 45 -2.19 6.19 -10.80
CA LEU A 45 -3.08 5.16 -10.24
C LEU A 45 -4.42 5.12 -10.96
N ALA A 46 -4.84 6.18 -11.64
CA ALA A 46 -6.12 6.20 -12.36
C ALA A 46 -6.10 5.28 -13.60
N THR A 47 -4.93 5.04 -14.18
CA THR A 47 -4.74 4.19 -15.36
C THR A 47 -4.26 2.78 -14.99
N ASN A 48 -4.03 2.51 -13.71
CA ASN A 48 -3.47 1.25 -13.24
C ASN A 48 -4.59 0.19 -13.00
N PRO A 49 -4.51 -1.00 -13.65
CA PRO A 49 -5.53 -2.04 -13.51
C PRO A 49 -5.45 -2.81 -12.19
N VAL A 50 -4.32 -2.71 -11.46
CA VAL A 50 -4.09 -3.43 -10.20
C VAL A 50 -4.60 -2.63 -9.00
N PHE A 51 -4.46 -1.31 -9.05
CA PHE A 51 -4.83 -0.44 -7.93
C PHE A 51 -5.27 0.94 -8.43
N SER A 52 -6.55 1.25 -8.24
CA SER A 52 -7.13 2.50 -8.73
C SER A 52 -7.02 3.64 -7.73
N SER A 53 -7.06 4.87 -8.24
CA SER A 53 -7.12 6.10 -7.42
C SER A 53 -8.30 6.13 -6.45
N ARG A 54 -9.41 5.42 -6.77
CA ARG A 54 -10.57 5.26 -5.89
C ARG A 54 -10.22 4.45 -4.64
N ASP A 55 -9.55 3.30 -4.79
CA ASP A 55 -9.12 2.48 -3.66
C ASP A 55 -8.10 3.24 -2.81
N PHE A 56 -7.19 3.99 -3.43
CA PHE A 56 -6.26 4.85 -2.70
C PHE A 56 -6.97 5.89 -1.84
N ARG A 57 -8.07 6.48 -2.36
CA ARG A 57 -8.89 7.44 -1.60
C ARG A 57 -9.64 6.79 -0.44
N ALA A 58 -10.04 5.52 -0.58
CA ALA A 58 -10.67 4.75 0.49
C ALA A 58 -9.71 4.40 1.63
N VAL A 59 -8.39 4.39 1.38
CA VAL A 59 -7.39 4.24 2.43
C VAL A 59 -7.27 5.56 3.22
N PRO A 60 -7.37 5.54 4.56
CA PRO A 60 -7.18 6.72 5.38
C PRO A 60 -5.77 7.28 5.25
N GLN A 61 -5.62 8.60 5.32
CA GLN A 61 -4.35 9.28 5.07
C GLN A 61 -3.21 8.77 5.94
N LYS A 62 -3.51 8.42 7.21
CA LYS A 62 -2.56 7.83 8.16
C LYS A 62 -1.90 6.57 7.61
N TYR A 63 -2.67 5.68 6.97
CA TYR A 63 -2.14 4.41 6.43
C TYR A 63 -1.44 4.57 5.08
N ARG A 64 -1.70 5.65 4.33
CA ARG A 64 -1.05 5.90 3.03
C ARG A 64 0.46 6.09 3.16
N THR A 65 0.94 6.62 4.29
CA THR A 65 2.37 6.75 4.61
C THR A 65 2.87 5.57 5.44
N LEU A 66 2.06 5.09 6.39
CA LEU A 66 2.47 4.02 7.30
C LEU A 66 2.67 2.68 6.58
N VAL A 67 1.83 2.35 5.59
CA VAL A 67 1.99 1.13 4.79
C VAL A 67 3.33 1.09 4.03
N PRO A 68 3.69 2.08 3.19
CA PRO A 68 4.95 2.02 2.46
C PRO A 68 6.17 2.04 3.40
N GLU A 69 6.13 2.78 4.51
CA GLU A 69 7.21 2.75 5.51
C GLU A 69 7.33 1.37 6.17
N TYR A 70 6.22 0.79 6.62
CA TYR A 70 6.21 -0.55 7.21
C TYR A 70 6.68 -1.60 6.20
N VAL A 71 6.23 -1.54 4.95
CA VAL A 71 6.67 -2.48 3.92
C VAL A 71 8.17 -2.35 3.69
N LYS A 72 8.74 -1.14 3.59
CA LYS A 72 10.18 -0.97 3.38
C LYS A 72 11.03 -1.51 4.54
N ASP A 73 10.56 -1.34 5.77
CA ASP A 73 11.29 -1.72 6.98
C ASP A 73 11.16 -3.22 7.29
N TYR A 74 9.97 -3.80 7.08
CA TYR A 74 9.64 -5.18 7.46
C TYR A 74 9.59 -6.17 6.29
N VAL A 75 9.43 -5.70 5.05
CA VAL A 75 9.38 -6.53 3.86
C VAL A 75 10.54 -6.11 2.97
N SER A 76 11.63 -6.87 2.99
CA SER A 76 12.71 -6.68 2.04
C SER A 76 12.20 -7.00 0.63
N LEU A 77 11.67 -5.99 -0.06
CA LEU A 77 11.24 -6.04 -1.47
C LEU A 77 12.42 -6.39 -2.40
N ASN A 78 13.64 -6.36 -1.87
CA ASN A 78 14.93 -6.60 -2.50
C ASN A 78 15.26 -8.09 -2.75
N GLN A 79 14.27 -8.99 -2.83
CA GLN A 79 14.54 -10.42 -3.03
C GLN A 79 14.39 -10.92 -4.48
N PHE A 80 14.13 -10.04 -5.45
CA PHE A 80 14.01 -10.44 -6.87
C PHE A 80 14.76 -9.51 -7.85
N ALA A 81 15.96 -9.10 -7.48
CA ALA A 81 16.98 -8.70 -8.45
C ALA A 81 18.17 -9.67 -8.31
N ALA A 82 17.97 -10.92 -8.74
CA ALA A 82 19.02 -11.90 -8.98
C ALA A 82 18.86 -12.45 -10.39
#